data_AF-A0A851DDU6-F1
#
_entry.id   AF-A0A851DDU6-F1
#
_cell.length_a   1.000
_cell.length_b   1.000
_cell.length_c   1.000
_cell.angle_alpha   90.00
_cell.angle_beta   90.00
_cell.angle_gamma   90.00
#
_symmetry.space_group_name_H-M   'P 1'
#
loop_
_entity.id
_entity.type
_entity.pdbx_description
1 polymer ?
#
loop_
_entity_poly.entity_id
_entity_poly.type
_entity_poly.pdbx_seq_one_letter_code
_entity_poly.pdbx_strand_id
1 'polypeptide(L)'
;LQSQTLLLTYLRLKTEKNLAKMEKKAENNLLTLCEEKERQQEKLCELKREILLQEREQKLNEALDIQMEVLSSLVPICEQFKEQYKSFAVSLDATRHELPIKNIHIGGDTQTFLDELQKQLTITQELLTEVMPSFSDESAKACSTLKELNEVSQKLDKELQRSFTQVQNLSSEVSKEVSLHNQSICEENHGLDVVKRWYFD
;
A
#
# COMPACT_ATOMS: atom_id res chain seq x y z
N LEU A 1 -39.00 -40.95 -64.73
CA LEU A 1 -37.69 -40.45 -64.28
C LEU A 1 -37.78 -39.05 -63.68
N GLN A 2 -38.29 -38.03 -64.40
CA GLN A 2 -38.37 -36.64 -63.91
C GLN A 2 -39.16 -36.44 -62.60
N SER A 3 -40.28 -37.15 -62.37
CA SER A 3 -41.07 -37.00 -61.14
C SER A 3 -40.35 -37.52 -59.88
N GLN A 4 -39.58 -38.61 -60.00
CA GLN A 4 -38.78 -39.17 -58.91
C GLN A 4 -37.61 -38.25 -58.56
N THR A 5 -36.95 -37.67 -59.57
CA THR A 5 -35.88 -36.68 -59.34
C THR A 5 -36.41 -35.45 -58.61
N LEU A 6 -37.57 -34.92 -59.01
CA LEU A 6 -38.18 -33.76 -58.34
C LEU A 6 -38.50 -34.05 -56.87
N LEU A 7 -39.07 -35.23 -56.57
CA LEU A 7 -39.39 -35.64 -55.21
C LEU A 7 -38.15 -35.78 -54.33
N LEU A 8 -37.09 -36.40 -54.84
CA LEU A 8 -35.82 -36.56 -54.11
C LEU A 8 -35.14 -35.21 -53.84
N THR A 9 -35.15 -34.30 -54.83
CA THR A 9 -34.63 -32.93 -54.65
C THR A 9 -35.45 -32.15 -53.61
N TYR A 10 -36.77 -32.26 -53.64
CA TYR A 10 -37.64 -31.63 -52.63
C TYR A 10 -37.35 -32.18 -51.23
N LEU A 11 -37.22 -33.50 -51.07
CA LEU A 11 -36.90 -34.11 -49.78
C LEU A 11 -35.54 -33.66 -49.26
N ARG A 12 -34.52 -33.58 -50.13
CA ARG A 12 -33.19 -33.06 -49.78
C ARG A 12 -33.26 -31.61 -49.28
N LEU A 13 -33.91 -30.73 -50.03
CA LEU A 13 -34.07 -29.31 -49.64
C LEU A 13 -34.83 -29.18 -48.31
N LYS A 14 -35.85 -30.02 -48.08
CA LYS A 14 -36.60 -30.04 -46.82
C LYS A 14 -35.74 -30.52 -45.65
N THR A 15 -34.90 -31.53 -45.85
CA THR A 15 -33.97 -32.00 -44.81
C THR A 15 -32.90 -30.98 -44.50
N GLU A 16 -32.31 -30.32 -45.51
CA GLU A 16 -31.32 -29.25 -45.33
C GLU A 16 -31.91 -28.07 -44.57
N LYS A 17 -33.13 -27.63 -44.93
CA LYS A 17 -33.83 -26.55 -44.21
C LYS A 17 -34.10 -26.90 -42.75
N ASN A 18 -34.52 -28.14 -42.47
CA ASN A 18 -34.78 -28.58 -41.10
C ASN A 18 -33.48 -28.71 -40.31
N LEU A 19 -32.41 -29.21 -40.93
CA LEU A 19 -31.08 -29.31 -40.33
C LEU A 19 -30.55 -27.92 -39.96
N ALA A 20 -30.56 -26.96 -40.88
CA ALA A 20 -30.14 -25.59 -40.63
C ALA A 20 -30.92 -24.92 -39.49
N LYS A 21 -32.23 -25.21 -39.37
CA LYS A 21 -33.04 -24.71 -38.24
C LYS A 21 -32.61 -25.33 -36.92
N MET A 22 -32.27 -26.61 -36.91
CA MET A 22 -31.80 -27.32 -35.71
C MET A 22 -30.40 -26.87 -35.31
N GLU A 23 -29.49 -26.70 -36.28
CA GLU A 23 -28.13 -26.18 -36.09
C GLU A 23 -28.18 -24.77 -35.49
N LYS A 24 -28.94 -23.86 -36.09
CA LYS A 24 -29.11 -22.50 -35.54
C LYS A 24 -29.66 -22.51 -34.10
N LYS A 25 -30.58 -23.42 -33.79
CA LYS A 25 -31.11 -23.56 -32.42
C LYS A 25 -30.03 -24.08 -31.47
N ALA A 26 -29.22 -25.04 -31.90
CA ALA A 26 -28.13 -25.59 -31.11
C ALA A 26 -27.02 -24.55 -30.87
N GLU A 27 -26.64 -23.78 -31.89
CA GLU A 27 -25.69 -22.67 -31.79
C GLU A 27 -26.16 -21.61 -30.80
N ASN A 28 -27.41 -21.17 -30.91
CA ASN A 28 -27.98 -20.21 -29.95
C ASN A 28 -27.97 -20.76 -28.52
N ASN A 29 -28.33 -22.04 -28.32
CA ASN A 29 -28.28 -22.65 -27.00
C ASN A 29 -26.85 -22.72 -26.45
N LEU A 30 -25.87 -23.06 -27.28
CA LEU A 30 -24.46 -23.09 -26.88
C LEU A 30 -23.97 -21.69 -26.49
N LEU A 31 -24.35 -20.65 -27.23
CA LEU A 31 -24.01 -19.28 -26.90
C LEU A 31 -24.54 -18.88 -25.52
N THR A 32 -25.82 -19.12 -25.25
CA THR A 32 -26.42 -18.81 -23.94
C THR A 32 -25.77 -19.59 -22.78
N LEU A 33 -25.31 -20.81 -23.05
CA LEU A 33 -24.63 -21.63 -22.04
C LEU A 33 -23.20 -21.13 -21.78
N CYS A 34 -22.51 -20.63 -22.80
CA CYS A 34 -21.21 -19.99 -22.65
C CYS A 34 -21.31 -18.69 -21.83
N GLU A 35 -22.29 -17.83 -22.14
CA GLU A 35 -22.54 -16.59 -21.38
C GLU A 35 -22.85 -16.88 -19.91
N GLU A 36 -23.71 -17.88 -19.64
CA GLU A 36 -24.05 -18.26 -18.27
C GLU A 36 -22.85 -18.86 -17.52
N LYS A 37 -22.01 -19.63 -18.20
CA LYS A 37 -20.77 -20.17 -17.64
C LYS A 37 -19.82 -19.03 -17.25
N GLU A 38 -19.61 -18.04 -18.12
CA GLU A 38 -18.75 -16.90 -17.83
C GLU A 38 -19.26 -16.12 -16.62
N ARG A 39 -20.57 -15.82 -16.59
CA ARG A 39 -21.24 -15.17 -15.44
C ARG A 39 -21.05 -15.94 -14.13
N GLN A 40 -21.15 -17.27 -14.17
CA GLN A 40 -20.92 -18.09 -12.98
C GLN A 40 -19.45 -18.09 -12.55
N GLN A 41 -18.53 -18.08 -13.50
CA GLN A 41 -17.10 -18.06 -13.22
C GLN A 41 -16.66 -16.73 -12.59
N GLU A 42 -17.20 -15.60 -13.06
CA GLU A 42 -16.99 -14.29 -12.43
C GLU A 42 -17.48 -14.28 -10.98
N LYS A 43 -18.72 -14.72 -10.74
CA LYS A 43 -19.28 -14.82 -9.38
C LYS A 43 -18.45 -15.70 -8.46
N LEU A 44 -17.93 -16.82 -8.96
CA LEU A 44 -17.07 -17.70 -8.19
C LEU A 44 -15.78 -16.99 -7.78
N CYS A 45 -15.16 -16.25 -8.70
CA CYS A 45 -13.97 -15.46 -8.42
C CYS A 45 -14.24 -14.38 -7.36
N GLU A 46 -15.37 -13.67 -7.45
CA GLU A 46 -15.80 -12.67 -6.46
C GLU A 46 -16.00 -13.29 -5.07
N LEU A 47 -16.79 -14.36 -4.98
CA LEU A 47 -17.05 -15.08 -3.73
C LEU A 47 -15.76 -15.62 -3.11
N LYS A 48 -14.86 -16.18 -3.92
CA LYS A 48 -13.56 -16.68 -3.42
C LYS A 48 -12.72 -15.53 -2.85
N ARG A 49 -12.73 -14.36 -3.48
CA ARG A 49 -12.03 -13.18 -2.99
C ARG A 49 -12.63 -12.69 -1.67
N GLU A 50 -13.95 -12.65 -1.56
CA GLU A 50 -14.66 -12.22 -0.35
C GLU A 50 -14.35 -13.12 0.84
N ILE A 51 -14.41 -14.45 0.65
CA ILE A 51 -14.06 -15.43 1.69
C ILE A 51 -12.62 -15.22 2.17
N LEU A 52 -11.66 -15.07 1.25
CA LEU A 52 -10.25 -14.85 1.61
C LEU A 52 -10.01 -13.54 2.36
N LEU A 53 -10.79 -12.50 2.06
CA LEU A 53 -10.73 -11.23 2.79
C LEU A 53 -11.29 -11.40 4.20
N GLN A 54 -12.44 -12.05 4.34
CA GLN A 54 -13.07 -12.30 5.63
C GLN A 54 -12.18 -13.17 6.54
N GLU A 55 -11.53 -14.21 6.00
CA GLU A 55 -10.57 -15.03 6.75
C GLU A 55 -9.37 -14.23 7.25
N ARG A 56 -8.87 -13.27 6.45
CA ARG A 56 -7.76 -12.39 6.85
C ARG A 56 -8.18 -11.41 7.93
N GLU A 57 -9.36 -10.82 7.79
CA GLU A 57 -9.92 -9.89 8.77
C GLU A 57 -10.16 -10.59 10.11
N GLN A 58 -10.69 -11.81 10.09
CA GLN A 58 -10.86 -12.61 11.30
C GLN A 58 -9.51 -12.88 11.99
N LYS A 59 -8.48 -13.31 11.27
CA LYS A 59 -7.14 -13.53 11.83
C LYS A 59 -6.53 -12.26 12.41
N LEU A 60 -6.79 -11.11 11.78
CA LEU A 60 -6.33 -9.82 12.28
C LEU A 60 -7.04 -9.44 13.59
N ASN A 61 -8.36 -9.64 13.65
CA ASN A 61 -9.14 -9.39 14.86
C ASN A 61 -8.71 -10.31 16.01
N GLU A 62 -8.51 -11.60 15.76
CA GLU A 62 -7.98 -12.54 16.76
C GLU A 62 -6.60 -12.09 17.30
N ALA A 63 -5.71 -11.61 16.43
CA ALA A 63 -4.42 -11.07 16.85
C ALA A 63 -4.54 -9.77 17.66
N LEU A 64 -5.48 -8.89 17.29
CA LEU A 64 -5.76 -7.66 18.02
C LEU A 64 -6.35 -7.95 19.41
N ASP A 65 -7.24 -8.92 19.53
CA ASP A 65 -7.82 -9.33 20.81
C ASP A 65 -6.73 -9.84 21.77
N ILE A 66 -5.80 -10.66 21.27
CA ILE A 66 -4.63 -11.12 22.05
C ILE A 66 -3.77 -9.92 22.50
N GLN A 67 -3.50 -8.96 21.61
CA GLN A 67 -2.74 -7.76 21.97
C GLN A 67 -3.47 -6.92 23.03
N MET A 68 -4.78 -6.76 22.89
CA MET A 68 -5.61 -6.04 23.85
C MET A 68 -5.60 -6.72 25.22
N GLU A 69 -5.69 -8.05 25.29
CA GLU A 69 -5.64 -8.79 26.55
C GLU A 69 -4.29 -8.58 27.27
N VAL A 70 -3.18 -8.72 26.54
CA VAL A 70 -1.83 -8.50 27.08
C VAL A 70 -1.67 -7.06 27.57
N LEU A 71 -2.02 -6.07 26.74
CA LEU A 71 -1.92 -4.66 27.12
C LEU A 71 -2.82 -4.31 28.32
N SER A 72 -4.03 -4.87 28.38
CA SER A 72 -4.96 -4.64 29.49
C SER A 72 -4.39 -5.14 30.82
N SER A 73 -3.65 -6.25 30.81
CA SER A 73 -2.97 -6.77 32.01
C SER A 73 -1.81 -5.87 32.49
N LEU A 74 -1.20 -5.10 31.58
CA LEU A 74 -0.09 -4.20 31.89
C LEU A 74 -0.56 -2.87 32.50
N VAL A 75 -1.78 -2.42 32.19
CA VAL A 75 -2.36 -1.18 32.73
C VAL A 75 -2.27 -1.09 34.26
N PRO A 76 -2.76 -2.08 35.05
CA PRO A 76 -2.68 -2.00 36.51
C PRO A 76 -1.23 -2.05 37.02
N ILE A 77 -0.33 -2.76 36.33
CA ILE A 77 1.10 -2.82 36.67
C ILE A 77 1.74 -1.45 36.49
N CYS A 78 1.44 -0.75 35.38
CA CYS A 78 1.91 0.60 35.13
C CYS A 78 1.37 1.61 36.15
N GLU A 79 0.10 1.49 36.55
CA GLU A 79 -0.46 2.33 37.62
C GLU A 79 0.22 2.08 38.96
N GLN A 80 0.41 0.81 39.34
CA GLN A 80 1.13 0.45 40.56
C GLN A 80 2.57 0.98 40.54
N PHE A 81 3.28 0.80 39.43
CA PHE A 81 4.64 1.31 39.26
C PHE A 81 4.69 2.84 39.39
N LYS A 82 3.71 3.56 38.83
CA LYS A 82 3.60 5.02 38.95
C LYS A 82 3.43 5.46 40.40
N GLU A 83 2.58 4.79 41.17
CA GLU A 83 2.41 5.11 42.59
C GLU A 83 3.64 4.73 43.43
N GLN A 84 4.28 3.59 43.13
CA GLN A 84 5.55 3.20 43.76
C GLN A 84 6.65 4.23 43.48
N TYR A 85 6.76 4.71 42.23
CA TYR A 85 7.74 5.72 41.85
C TYR A 85 7.49 7.05 42.56
N LYS A 86 6.23 7.49 42.67
CA LYS A 86 5.88 8.68 43.46
C LYS A 86 6.27 8.52 44.92
N SER A 87 5.94 7.38 45.53
CA SER A 87 6.32 7.11 46.92
C SER A 87 7.84 7.12 47.10
N PHE A 88 8.57 6.49 46.18
CA PHE A 88 10.04 6.48 46.20
C PHE A 88 10.61 7.90 46.06
N ALA A 89 10.10 8.71 45.14
CA ALA A 89 10.53 10.08 44.97
C ALA A 89 10.28 10.92 46.23
N VAL A 90 9.13 10.76 46.89
CA VAL A 90 8.82 11.42 48.17
C VAL A 90 9.77 10.96 49.27
N SER A 91 10.04 9.65 49.40
CA SER A 91 10.98 9.14 50.41
C SER A 91 12.41 9.62 50.15
N LEU A 92 12.84 9.66 48.89
CA LEU A 92 14.15 10.18 48.50
C LEU A 92 14.27 11.68 48.81
N ASP A 93 13.23 12.45 48.51
CA ASP A 93 13.17 13.87 48.81
C ASP A 93 13.17 14.13 50.33
N ALA A 94 12.38 13.40 51.10
CA ALA A 94 12.39 13.45 52.56
C ALA A 94 13.79 13.13 53.11
N THR A 95 14.43 12.08 52.59
CA THR A 95 15.80 11.70 52.97
C THR A 95 16.79 12.81 52.62
N ARG A 96 16.64 13.49 51.48
CA ARG A 96 17.47 14.63 51.09
C ARG A 96 17.28 15.84 52.01
N HIS A 97 16.08 16.08 52.51
CA HIS A 97 15.79 17.18 53.43
C HIS A 97 16.23 16.87 54.87
N GLU A 98 16.15 15.61 55.30
CA GLU A 98 16.61 15.14 56.61
C GLU A 98 18.13 14.99 56.68
N LEU A 99 18.78 14.57 55.59
CA LEU A 99 20.22 14.62 55.46
C LEU A 99 20.63 16.09 55.37
N PRO A 100 21.30 16.64 56.39
CA PRO A 100 21.82 17.97 56.27
C PRO A 100 22.88 17.91 55.18
N ILE A 101 22.67 18.61 54.06
CA ILE A 101 23.76 19.02 53.15
C ILE A 101 24.67 20.05 53.85
N LYS A 102 24.75 20.01 55.20
CA LYS A 102 25.59 20.84 56.04
C LYS A 102 26.93 20.19 56.35
N ASN A 103 27.11 18.90 56.04
CA ASN A 103 28.36 18.19 56.27
C ASN A 103 28.79 17.46 54.99
N ILE A 104 29.11 18.20 53.92
CA ILE A 104 30.21 17.71 53.08
C ILE A 104 31.44 17.81 53.98
N HIS A 105 31.86 16.70 54.57
CA HIS A 105 33.13 16.65 55.29
C HIS A 105 34.23 16.86 54.25
N ILE A 106 34.64 18.12 54.08
CA ILE A 106 35.83 18.45 53.34
C ILE A 106 36.98 18.00 54.24
N GLY A 107 37.55 16.83 53.94
CA GLY A 107 38.71 16.33 54.65
C GLY A 107 39.90 17.24 54.35
N GLY A 108 40.33 18.02 55.34
CA GLY A 108 41.46 18.94 55.22
C GLY A 108 41.06 20.42 55.22
N ASP A 109 41.98 21.28 54.77
CA ASP A 109 41.73 22.71 54.65
C ASP A 109 40.66 23.00 53.57
N THR A 110 39.71 23.88 53.89
CA THR A 110 38.58 24.17 52.99
C THR A 110 39.07 24.90 51.74
N GLN A 111 40.12 25.71 51.87
CA GLN A 111 40.66 26.47 50.77
C GLN A 111 41.31 25.57 49.72
N THR A 112 42.08 24.57 50.13
CA THR A 112 42.74 23.64 49.19
C THR A 112 41.76 22.79 48.41
N PHE A 113 40.64 22.40 49.03
CA PHE A 113 39.56 21.70 48.34
C PHE A 113 38.87 22.59 47.31
N LEU A 114 38.59 23.86 47.65
CA LEU A 114 37.99 24.81 46.72
C LEU A 114 38.92 25.11 45.54
N ASP A 115 40.22 25.23 45.78
CA ASP A 115 41.22 25.46 44.75
C ASP A 115 41.32 24.25 43.78
N GLU A 116 41.32 23.02 44.31
CA GLU A 116 41.32 21.81 43.47
C GLU A 116 39.99 21.64 42.73
N LEU A 117 38.85 21.93 43.36
CA LEU A 117 37.54 21.91 42.71
C LEU A 117 37.48 22.90 41.56
N GLN A 118 37.99 24.11 41.74
CA GLN A 118 38.04 25.13 40.71
C GLN A 118 38.93 24.70 39.54
N LYS A 119 40.06 24.04 39.82
CA LYS A 119 40.94 23.47 38.80
C LYS A 119 40.24 22.39 37.99
N GLN A 120 39.56 21.43 38.65
CA GLN A 120 38.81 20.37 37.98
C GLN A 120 37.63 20.92 37.16
N LEU A 121 36.96 21.97 37.65
CA LEU A 121 35.90 22.67 36.91
C LEU A 121 36.45 23.33 35.65
N THR A 122 37.61 23.99 35.73
CA THR A 122 38.28 24.60 34.58
C THR A 122 38.64 23.55 33.54
N ILE A 123 39.25 22.44 33.96
CA ILE A 123 39.59 21.31 33.08
C ILE A 123 38.33 20.74 32.42
N THR A 124 37.26 20.55 33.18
CA THR A 124 36.00 20.02 32.64
C THR A 124 35.39 20.99 31.62
N GLN A 125 35.47 22.30 31.88
CA GLN A 125 34.98 23.31 30.95
C GLN A 125 35.79 23.33 29.65
N GLU A 126 37.12 23.21 29.74
CA GLU A 126 38.01 23.11 28.57
C GLU A 126 37.70 21.85 27.76
N LEU A 127 37.63 20.68 28.41
CA LEU A 127 37.27 19.41 27.79
C LEU A 127 35.87 19.43 27.17
N LEU A 128 34.89 20.06 27.83
CA LEU A 128 33.55 20.20 27.29
C LEU A 128 33.56 21.10 26.05
N THR A 129 34.40 22.13 26.02
CA THR A 129 34.57 23.01 24.86
C THR A 129 35.28 22.28 23.70
N GLU A 130 36.17 21.33 24.01
CA GLU A 130 36.83 20.47 23.01
C GLU A 130 35.90 19.37 22.47
N VAL A 131 35.11 18.72 23.33
CA VAL A 131 34.18 17.64 22.99
C VAL A 131 32.89 18.17 22.36
N MET A 132 32.52 19.42 22.65
CA MET A 132 31.48 20.17 21.96
C MET A 132 32.11 21.17 20.99
N PRO A 133 32.70 20.73 19.85
CA PRO A 133 32.94 21.67 18.77
C PRO A 133 31.59 22.29 18.43
N SER A 134 31.55 23.59 18.19
CA SER A 134 30.33 24.37 17.91
C SER A 134 29.44 23.66 16.88
N PHE A 135 28.57 22.75 17.34
CA PHE A 135 27.72 21.90 16.49
C PHE A 135 26.79 22.75 15.62
N SER A 136 26.69 24.04 15.93
CA SER A 136 25.97 25.05 15.18
C SER A 136 26.37 25.13 13.70
N ASP A 137 27.65 25.08 13.33
CA ASP A 137 28.03 25.36 11.93
C ASP A 137 27.94 24.11 11.04
N GLU A 138 28.35 22.95 11.54
CA GLU A 138 28.27 21.68 10.80
C GLU A 138 26.83 21.14 10.74
N SER A 139 26.04 21.30 11.82
CA SER A 139 24.61 20.99 11.79
C SER A 139 23.82 21.94 10.89
N ALA A 140 24.20 23.22 10.80
CA ALA A 140 23.55 24.17 9.88
C ALA A 140 23.84 23.81 8.42
N LYS A 141 25.08 23.43 8.10
CA LYS A 141 25.47 22.93 6.78
C LYS A 141 24.77 21.61 6.42
N ALA A 142 24.64 20.68 7.37
CA ALA A 142 23.88 19.45 7.15
C ALA A 142 22.38 19.71 6.94
N CYS A 143 21.80 20.69 7.65
CA CYS A 143 20.41 21.08 7.44
C CYS A 143 20.18 21.75 6.07
N SER A 144 21.11 22.58 5.60
CA SER A 144 20.98 23.21 4.27
C SER A 144 21.11 22.17 3.15
N THR A 145 22.03 21.21 3.25
CA THR A 145 22.16 20.15 2.24
C THR A 145 20.96 19.21 2.23
N LEU A 146 20.38 18.89 3.40
CA LEU A 146 19.12 18.13 3.48
C LEU A 146 17.95 18.87 2.83
N LYS A 147 17.90 20.20 2.98
CA LYS A 147 16.87 21.03 2.35
C LYS A 147 16.99 21.01 0.82
N GLU A 148 18.20 21.17 0.29
CA GLU A 148 18.46 21.07 -1.16
C GLU A 148 18.09 19.69 -1.71
N LEU A 149 18.45 18.61 -1.01
CA LEU A 149 18.09 17.25 -1.39
C LEU A 149 16.56 17.05 -1.45
N ASN A 150 15.83 17.59 -0.48
CA ASN A 150 14.38 17.52 -0.44
C ASN A 150 13.75 18.28 -1.63
N GLU A 151 14.26 19.47 -1.96
CA GLU A 151 13.79 20.24 -3.12
C GLU A 151 14.02 19.49 -4.45
N VAL A 152 15.20 18.86 -4.61
CA VAL A 152 15.51 18.04 -5.78
C VAL A 152 14.60 16.81 -5.85
N SER A 153 14.35 16.13 -4.72
CA SER A 153 13.44 14.97 -4.66
C SER A 153 12.02 15.34 -5.07
N GLN A 154 11.48 16.46 -4.58
CA GLN A 154 10.14 16.92 -4.96
C GLN A 154 10.04 17.28 -6.44
N LYS A 155 11.11 17.84 -7.03
CA LYS A 155 11.16 18.11 -8.47
C LYS A 155 11.16 16.81 -9.27
N LEU A 156 11.94 15.81 -8.85
CA LEU A 156 11.99 14.51 -9.50
C LEU A 156 10.64 13.81 -9.47
N ASP A 157 9.94 13.80 -8.33
CA ASP A 157 8.61 13.20 -8.21
C ASP A 157 7.59 13.83 -9.16
N LYS A 158 7.61 15.16 -9.30
CA LYS A 158 6.72 15.87 -10.24
C LYS A 158 7.02 15.49 -11.70
N GLU A 159 8.29 15.40 -12.07
CA GLU A 159 8.69 14.96 -13.41
C GLU A 159 8.33 13.48 -13.66
N LEU A 160 8.45 12.63 -12.65
CA LEU A 160 8.05 11.23 -12.73
C LEU A 160 6.54 11.08 -12.97
N GLN A 161 5.72 11.81 -12.21
CA GLN A 161 4.27 11.85 -12.40
C GLN A 161 3.88 12.36 -13.79
N ARG A 162 4.55 13.41 -14.26
CA ARG A 162 4.34 13.95 -15.60
C ARG A 162 4.69 12.93 -16.68
N SER A 163 5.87 12.30 -16.58
CA SER A 163 6.33 11.28 -17.52
C SER A 163 5.38 10.08 -17.55
N PHE A 164 4.95 9.61 -16.39
CA PHE A 164 3.98 8.52 -16.27
C PHE A 164 2.66 8.85 -16.99
N THR A 165 2.14 10.06 -16.79
CA THR A 165 0.92 10.54 -17.47
C THR A 165 1.11 10.59 -18.98
N GLN A 166 2.26 11.07 -19.45
CA GLN A 166 2.58 11.12 -20.88
C GLN A 166 2.63 9.71 -21.50
N VAL A 167 3.31 8.77 -20.85
CA VAL A 167 3.40 7.37 -21.31
C VAL A 167 2.01 6.72 -21.33
N GLN A 168 1.18 6.96 -20.32
CA GLN A 168 -0.18 6.45 -20.28
C GLN A 168 -1.04 6.99 -21.43
N ASN A 169 -0.94 8.29 -21.72
CA ASN A 169 -1.65 8.91 -22.85
C ASN A 169 -1.17 8.33 -24.18
N LEU A 170 0.14 8.26 -24.41
CA LEU A 170 0.73 7.63 -25.60
C LEU A 170 0.27 6.18 -25.77
N SER A 171 0.25 5.40 -24.69
CA SER A 171 -0.25 4.03 -24.73
C SER A 171 -1.72 3.98 -25.18
N SER A 172 -2.57 4.89 -24.67
CA SER A 172 -3.97 4.94 -25.06
C SER A 172 -4.16 5.33 -26.53
N GLU A 173 -3.34 6.25 -27.04
CA GLU A 173 -3.35 6.66 -28.44
C GLU A 173 -2.91 5.53 -29.36
N VAL A 174 -1.83 4.82 -29.01
CA VAL A 174 -1.37 3.64 -29.76
C VAL A 174 -2.44 2.55 -29.77
N SER A 175 -3.06 2.24 -28.62
CA SER A 175 -4.15 1.26 -28.58
C SER A 175 -5.34 1.67 -29.44
N LYS A 176 -5.69 2.97 -29.44
CA LYS A 176 -6.74 3.52 -30.29
C LYS A 176 -6.39 3.39 -31.77
N GLU A 177 -5.17 3.77 -32.16
CA GLU A 177 -4.70 3.68 -33.54
C GLU A 177 -4.71 2.24 -34.05
N VAL A 178 -4.19 1.29 -33.26
CA VAL A 178 -4.22 -0.14 -33.58
C VAL A 178 -5.64 -0.64 -33.74
N SER A 179 -6.57 -0.20 -32.88
CA SER A 179 -7.98 -0.57 -32.98
C SER A 179 -8.63 -0.03 -34.26
N LEU A 180 -8.38 1.23 -34.61
CA LEU A 180 -8.90 1.86 -35.84
C LEU A 180 -8.30 1.22 -37.09
N HIS A 181 -7.01 0.90 -37.07
CA HIS A 181 -6.34 0.22 -38.18
C HIS A 181 -6.91 -1.17 -38.41
N ASN A 182 -7.09 -1.96 -37.35
CA ASN A 182 -7.73 -3.28 -37.42
C ASN A 182 -9.17 -3.18 -37.93
N GLN A 183 -9.94 -2.18 -37.46
CA GLN A 183 -11.28 -1.91 -37.95
C GLN A 183 -11.27 -1.63 -39.46
N SER A 184 -10.37 -0.75 -39.95
CA SER A 184 -10.23 -0.44 -41.37
C SER A 184 -9.95 -1.68 -42.21
N ILE A 185 -9.02 -2.54 -41.79
CA ILE A 185 -8.70 -3.81 -42.49
C ILE A 185 -9.92 -4.74 -42.51
N CYS A 186 -10.66 -4.84 -41.40
CA CYS A 186 -11.86 -5.66 -41.32
C CYS A 186 -12.95 -5.16 -42.29
N GLU A 187 -13.18 -3.84 -42.33
CA GLU A 187 -14.13 -3.18 -43.23
C GLU A 187 -13.77 -3.35 -44.70
N GLU A 188 -12.47 -3.27 -45.06
CA GLU A 188 -11.99 -3.52 -46.42
C GLU A 188 -12.19 -4.98 -46.86
N ASN A 189 -11.94 -5.95 -45.98
CA ASN A 189 -12.02 -7.37 -46.33
C ASN A 189 -13.46 -7.91 -46.41
N HIS A 190 -14.37 -7.41 -45.57
CA HIS A 190 -15.71 -7.99 -45.42
C HIS A 190 -16.84 -7.05 -45.91
N GLY A 191 -16.52 -5.79 -46.20
CA GLY A 191 -17.47 -4.78 -46.63
C GLY A 191 -18.18 -4.07 -45.48
N LEU A 192 -18.35 -2.77 -45.63
CA LEU A 192 -18.84 -1.86 -44.57
C LEU A 192 -20.25 -2.19 -44.06
N ASP A 193 -21.13 -2.70 -44.93
CA ASP A 193 -22.51 -3.07 -44.56
C ASP A 193 -22.59 -4.36 -43.73
N VAL A 194 -21.61 -5.26 -43.87
CA VAL A 194 -21.52 -6.50 -43.08
C VAL A 194 -20.93 -6.19 -41.72
N VAL A 195 -19.87 -5.39 -41.69
CA VAL A 195 -19.16 -5.03 -40.44
C VAL A 195 -20.01 -4.14 -39.54
N LYS A 196 -20.84 -3.23 -40.09
CA LYS A 196 -21.80 -2.43 -39.30
C LYS A 196 -22.76 -3.29 -38.48
N ARG A 197 -23.19 -4.43 -39.01
CA ARG A 197 -24.04 -5.38 -38.27
C ARG A 197 -23.31 -6.04 -37.11
N TRP A 198 -21.97 -6.13 -37.13
CA TRP A 198 -21.21 -6.69 -36.02
C TRP A 198 -21.00 -5.70 -34.87
N TYR A 199 -20.99 -4.39 -35.17
CA TYR A 199 -20.79 -3.36 -34.14
C TYR A 199 -22.08 -2.80 -33.56
N PHE A 200 -23.19 -2.86 -34.30
CA PHE A 200 -24.41 -2.12 -33.98
C PHE A 200 -25.71 -2.94 -34.00
N ASP A 201 -25.68 -4.25 -34.32
CA ASP A 201 -26.80 -5.17 -34.03
C ASP A 201 -26.67 -5.73 -32.60
#